data_AF-A0A957PIN0-F1
#
_entry.id   AF-A0A957PIN0-F1
#
_cell.length_a   1.000
_cell.length_b   1.000
_cell.length_c   1.000
_cell.angle_alpha   90.00
_cell.angle_beta   90.00
_cell.angle_gamma   90.00
#
_symmetry.space_group_name_H-M   'P 1'
#
loop_
_entity.id
_entity.type
_entity.pdbx_description
1 polymer ?
#
loop_
_entity_poly.entity_id
_entity_poly.type
_entity_poly.pdbx_seq_one_letter_code
_entity_poly.pdbx_strand_id
1 'polypeptide(L)'
;MSMNEHLQELLDFAAARRTFVRGSMAIAGSLAATSAVGLGRAFAQDLTDVDILQFALTLEHLEARMYQDMLATGILSGKEMSYLQSFGEHEAAHVDALTNVLSQLGETPAQAQESYNFPPFDSREAILGFAKVAEDVGVGAYQGAAAFIENKAYLAAAGSIVQVEARHAAIINLLSGLPPVPASTTPSLTIDEVNAKVGPILGQ
;
A
#
# COMPACT_ATOMS: atom_id res chain seq x y z
N MET A 1 26.51 -22.52 -7.78
CA MET A 1 27.46 -21.66 -7.04
C MET A 1 28.00 -22.46 -5.89
N SER A 2 29.24 -22.24 -5.43
CA SER A 2 29.60 -22.87 -4.15
C SER A 2 28.60 -22.34 -3.11
N MET A 3 27.98 -23.24 -2.33
CA MET A 3 27.02 -22.88 -1.28
C MET A 3 27.54 -21.73 -0.39
N ASN A 4 28.86 -21.66 -0.21
CA ASN A 4 29.53 -20.65 0.58
C ASN A 4 29.54 -19.25 -0.07
N GLU A 5 29.60 -19.14 -1.40
CA GLU A 5 29.55 -17.84 -2.10
C GLU A 5 28.14 -17.22 -2.01
N HIS A 6 27.09 -18.05 -2.10
CA HIS A 6 25.70 -17.59 -1.93
C HIS A 6 25.39 -17.17 -0.48
N LEU A 7 25.97 -17.87 0.49
CA LEU A 7 25.94 -17.49 1.89
C LEU A 7 26.64 -16.14 2.15
N GLN A 8 27.74 -15.85 1.46
CA GLN A 8 28.46 -14.58 1.60
C GLN A 8 27.67 -13.42 0.96
N GLU A 9 27.08 -13.59 -0.22
CA GLU A 9 26.19 -12.58 -0.83
C GLU A 9 25.00 -12.22 0.09
N LEU A 10 24.36 -13.20 0.72
CA LEU A 10 23.27 -12.96 1.67
C LEU A 10 23.74 -12.19 2.92
N LEU A 11 24.95 -12.48 3.39
CA LEU A 11 25.54 -11.80 4.54
C LEU A 11 25.97 -10.36 4.22
N ASP A 12 26.52 -10.13 3.03
CA ASP A 12 26.92 -8.80 2.54
C ASP A 12 25.70 -7.93 2.23
N PHE A 13 24.64 -8.52 1.66
CA PHE A 13 23.36 -7.84 1.45
C PHE A 13 22.71 -7.42 2.78
N ALA A 14 22.73 -8.29 3.79
CA ALA A 14 22.27 -7.95 5.14
C ALA A 14 23.10 -6.84 5.79
N ALA A 15 24.41 -6.78 5.53
CA ALA A 15 25.30 -5.73 6.04
C ALA A 15 25.12 -4.38 5.31
N ALA A 16 24.91 -4.39 3.99
CA ALA A 16 24.62 -3.19 3.19
C ALA A 16 23.33 -2.49 3.64
N ARG A 17 22.27 -3.25 3.97
CA ARG A 17 21.01 -2.74 4.54
C ARG A 17 21.20 -2.06 5.90
N ARG A 18 22.09 -2.60 6.73
CA ARG A 18 22.45 -2.05 8.05
C ARG A 18 23.19 -0.71 7.96
N THR A 19 23.88 -0.47 6.85
CA THR A 19 24.67 0.75 6.63
C THR A 19 23.83 1.83 5.95
N PHE A 20 22.96 1.47 5.01
CA PHE A 20 22.05 2.41 4.33
C PHE A 20 21.06 3.07 5.32
N VAL A 21 20.43 2.30 6.21
CA VAL A 21 19.51 2.82 7.25
C VAL A 21 20.20 3.73 8.27
N ARG A 22 21.50 3.54 8.51
CA ARG A 22 22.29 4.40 9.41
C ARG A 22 22.78 5.68 8.74
N GLY A 23 22.93 5.70 7.41
CA GLY A 23 23.38 6.87 6.65
C GLY A 23 22.29 7.90 6.35
N SER A 24 21.03 7.46 6.19
CA SER A 24 19.91 8.33 5.82
C SER A 24 19.17 9.00 6.99
N MET A 25 19.50 8.65 8.24
CA MET A 25 18.91 9.25 9.46
C MET A 25 19.77 10.35 10.10
N ALA A 26 20.95 10.68 9.54
CA ALA A 26 21.88 11.64 10.15
C ALA A 26 21.83 13.06 9.55
N ILE A 27 20.97 13.35 8.58
CA ILE A 27 20.85 14.68 7.94
C ILE A 27 19.37 15.09 7.83
N ALA A 28 18.73 15.35 8.97
CA ALA A 28 17.54 16.19 9.05
C ALA A 28 17.57 16.91 10.41
N GLY A 29 18.43 17.93 10.49
CA GLY A 29 18.69 18.70 11.70
C GLY A 29 17.47 19.50 12.18
N SER A 30 17.03 19.18 13.40
CA SER A 30 16.74 20.09 14.52
C SER A 30 15.91 21.37 14.30
N LEU A 31 14.65 21.33 14.75
CA LEU A 31 13.85 22.30 15.54
C LEU A 31 12.39 21.77 15.52
N ALA A 32 11.69 21.35 16.57
CA ALA A 32 11.74 21.62 18.00
C ALA A 32 11.25 20.39 18.81
N ALA A 33 11.79 20.24 20.02
CA ALA A 33 11.40 19.22 20.98
C ALA A 33 10.20 19.69 21.80
N THR A 34 9.09 18.94 21.77
CA THR A 34 8.16 18.78 22.90
C THR A 34 7.30 17.52 22.69
N SER A 35 7.24 16.69 23.73
CA SER A 35 6.36 15.51 23.94
C SER A 35 6.62 14.21 23.14
N ALA A 36 7.82 13.64 23.31
CA ALA A 36 8.13 12.25 22.94
C ALA A 36 7.71 11.19 24.01
N VAL A 37 6.74 11.49 24.88
CA VAL A 37 6.32 10.59 26.00
C VAL A 37 4.85 10.12 25.87
N GLY A 38 4.15 10.49 24.79
CA GLY A 38 2.74 10.13 24.57
C GLY A 38 2.45 9.19 23.39
N LEU A 39 3.35 9.06 22.42
CA LEU A 39 3.06 8.36 21.15
C LEU A 39 3.41 6.87 21.16
N GLY A 40 4.16 6.40 22.16
CA GLY A 40 4.53 5.00 22.33
C GLY A 40 3.47 4.12 23.00
N ARG A 41 2.27 4.65 23.29
CA ARG A 41 1.17 3.90 23.93
C ARG A 41 -0.01 3.56 23.01
N ALA A 42 -0.02 4.04 21.77
CA ALA A 42 -0.99 3.60 20.76
C ALA A 42 -0.53 2.33 20.02
N PHE A 43 0.77 2.02 20.04
CA PHE A 43 1.38 0.85 19.39
C PHE A 43 1.52 -0.38 20.31
N ALA A 44 0.66 -0.50 21.31
CA ALA A 44 0.48 -1.72 22.09
C ALA A 44 -0.75 -2.51 21.60
N GLN A 45 -0.95 -2.57 20.28
CA GLN A 45 -1.90 -3.48 19.66
C GLN A 45 -1.07 -4.63 19.11
N ASP A 46 -1.29 -5.83 19.65
CA ASP A 46 -0.71 -7.12 19.23
C ASP A 46 -1.18 -7.49 17.80
N LEU A 47 -0.86 -6.67 16.80
CA LEU A 47 -1.19 -6.97 15.41
C LEU A 47 -0.36 -8.15 14.94
N THR A 48 -1.04 -9.23 14.61
CA THR A 48 -0.42 -10.39 14.00
C THR A 48 -0.21 -10.16 12.50
N ASP A 49 0.67 -10.94 11.90
CA ASP A 49 0.79 -10.98 10.43
C ASP A 49 -0.57 -11.27 9.76
N VAL A 50 -1.43 -12.07 10.38
CA VAL A 50 -2.78 -12.36 9.87
C VAL A 50 -3.64 -11.10 9.88
N ASP A 51 -3.62 -10.31 10.96
CA ASP A 51 -4.39 -9.05 11.03
C ASP A 51 -3.95 -8.08 9.92
N ILE A 52 -2.64 -7.99 9.67
CA ILE A 52 -2.07 -7.17 8.60
C ILE A 52 -2.53 -7.66 7.23
N LEU A 53 -2.49 -8.96 6.96
CA LEU A 53 -2.92 -9.54 5.69
C LEU A 53 -4.42 -9.38 5.45
N GLN A 54 -5.25 -9.52 6.49
CA GLN A 54 -6.69 -9.30 6.42
C GLN A 54 -7.02 -7.84 6.13
N PHE A 55 -6.28 -6.92 6.77
CA PHE A 55 -6.42 -5.50 6.53
C PHE A 55 -6.01 -5.13 5.10
N ALA A 56 -4.87 -5.64 4.62
CA ALA A 56 -4.44 -5.46 3.24
C ALA A 56 -5.50 -5.97 2.26
N LEU A 57 -6.02 -7.19 2.45
CA LEU A 57 -7.07 -7.75 1.59
C LEU A 57 -8.34 -6.88 1.55
N THR A 58 -8.68 -6.23 2.66
CA THR A 58 -9.81 -5.29 2.70
C THR A 58 -9.56 -4.06 1.81
N LEU A 59 -8.34 -3.54 1.79
CA LEU A 59 -7.94 -2.43 0.91
C LEU A 59 -7.90 -2.87 -0.56
N GLU A 60 -7.32 -4.04 -0.86
CA GLU A 60 -7.28 -4.57 -2.24
C GLU A 60 -8.69 -4.78 -2.82
N HIS A 61 -9.64 -5.28 -2.01
CA HIS A 61 -11.03 -5.39 -2.44
C HIS A 61 -11.68 -4.03 -2.75
N LEU A 62 -11.37 -3.01 -1.94
CA LEU A 62 -11.83 -1.64 -2.17
C LEU A 62 -11.27 -1.10 -3.48
N GLU A 63 -9.97 -1.22 -3.73
CA GLU A 63 -9.33 -0.70 -4.95
C GLU A 63 -9.75 -1.47 -6.20
N ALA A 64 -9.89 -2.80 -6.12
CA ALA A 64 -10.44 -3.61 -7.21
C ALA A 64 -11.87 -3.17 -7.59
N ARG A 65 -12.75 -2.91 -6.61
CA ARG A 65 -14.10 -2.40 -6.87
C ARG A 65 -14.06 -0.97 -7.41
N MET A 66 -13.22 -0.11 -6.84
CA MET A 66 -13.03 1.27 -7.27
C MET A 66 -12.68 1.33 -8.76
N TYR A 67 -11.69 0.58 -9.23
CA TYR A 67 -11.31 0.59 -10.64
C TYR A 67 -12.41 0.05 -11.56
N GLN A 68 -13.15 -0.99 -11.13
CA GLN A 68 -14.32 -1.47 -11.87
C GLN A 68 -15.39 -0.38 -12.02
N ASP A 69 -15.70 0.35 -10.94
CA ASP A 69 -16.67 1.45 -10.97
C ASP A 69 -16.21 2.61 -11.85
N MET A 70 -14.94 3.02 -11.75
CA MET A 70 -14.36 4.08 -12.58
C MET A 70 -14.42 3.73 -14.07
N LEU A 71 -14.08 2.50 -14.44
CA LEU A 71 -14.11 2.03 -15.83
C LEU A 71 -15.54 1.93 -16.37
N ALA A 72 -16.49 1.51 -15.53
CA ALA A 72 -17.90 1.40 -15.92
C ALA A 72 -18.55 2.75 -16.29
N THR A 73 -17.97 3.88 -15.85
CA THR A 73 -18.44 5.22 -16.24
C THR A 73 -18.33 5.50 -17.74
N GLY A 74 -17.37 4.86 -18.43
CA GLY A 74 -17.05 5.14 -19.82
C GLY A 74 -16.46 6.54 -20.09
N ILE A 75 -16.07 7.28 -19.05
CA ILE A 75 -15.54 8.65 -19.17
C ILE A 75 -14.09 8.65 -19.67
N LEU A 76 -13.28 7.70 -19.20
CA LEU A 76 -11.88 7.60 -19.57
C LEU A 76 -11.72 6.98 -20.96
N SER A 77 -10.67 7.38 -21.68
CA SER A 77 -10.34 6.84 -22.99
C SER A 77 -8.83 6.76 -23.22
N GLY A 78 -8.42 6.07 -24.30
CA GLY A 78 -7.01 5.97 -24.69
C GLY A 78 -6.13 5.38 -23.58
N LYS A 79 -5.04 6.09 -23.26
CA LYS A 79 -4.05 5.63 -22.26
C LYS A 79 -4.61 5.57 -20.85
N GLU A 80 -5.50 6.49 -20.48
CA GLU A 80 -6.09 6.53 -19.14
C GLU A 80 -6.91 5.28 -18.89
N MET A 81 -7.82 4.96 -19.81
CA MET A 81 -8.61 3.72 -19.75
C MET A 81 -7.72 2.48 -19.73
N SER A 82 -6.71 2.42 -20.59
CA SER A 82 -5.80 1.27 -20.67
C SER A 82 -4.99 1.06 -19.38
N TYR A 83 -4.54 2.13 -18.74
CA TYR A 83 -3.79 2.02 -17.48
C TYR A 83 -4.70 1.67 -16.31
N LEU A 84 -5.85 2.33 -16.15
CA LEU A 84 -6.77 1.99 -15.06
C LEU A 84 -7.36 0.58 -15.22
N GLN A 85 -7.53 0.09 -16.45
CA GLN A 85 -7.85 -1.32 -16.68
C GLN A 85 -6.75 -2.25 -16.16
N SER A 86 -5.48 -1.96 -16.49
CA SER A 86 -4.35 -2.74 -15.99
C SER A 86 -4.23 -2.69 -14.47
N PHE A 87 -4.54 -1.54 -13.84
CA PHE A 87 -4.49 -1.41 -12.38
C PHE A 87 -5.58 -2.26 -11.73
N GLY A 88 -6.82 -2.18 -12.24
CA GLY A 88 -7.90 -3.07 -11.78
C GLY A 88 -7.58 -4.57 -11.94
N GLU A 89 -6.84 -4.96 -12.99
CA GLU A 89 -6.34 -6.33 -13.15
C GLU A 89 -5.27 -6.70 -12.13
N HIS A 90 -4.39 -5.76 -11.75
CA HIS A 90 -3.41 -5.97 -10.69
C HIS A 90 -4.09 -6.09 -9.31
N GLU A 91 -5.06 -5.24 -8.98
CA GLU A 91 -5.76 -5.33 -7.70
C GLU A 91 -6.54 -6.64 -7.56
N ALA A 92 -7.14 -7.13 -8.65
CA ALA A 92 -7.74 -8.46 -8.67
C ALA A 92 -6.71 -9.57 -8.39
N ALA A 93 -5.50 -9.46 -8.96
CA ALA A 93 -4.42 -10.41 -8.69
C ALA A 93 -3.88 -10.30 -7.25
N HIS A 94 -3.85 -9.10 -6.66
CA HIS A 94 -3.48 -8.89 -5.26
C HIS A 94 -4.52 -9.50 -4.32
N VAL A 95 -5.81 -9.28 -4.58
CA VAL A 95 -6.93 -9.95 -3.87
C VAL A 95 -6.76 -11.47 -3.91
N ASP A 96 -6.53 -12.05 -5.09
CA ASP A 96 -6.36 -13.50 -5.24
C ASP A 96 -5.14 -14.00 -4.44
N ALA A 97 -4.02 -13.29 -4.51
CA ALA A 97 -2.80 -13.65 -3.79
C ALA A 97 -3.03 -13.66 -2.27
N LEU A 98 -3.61 -12.60 -1.71
CA LEU A 98 -3.87 -12.48 -0.28
C LEU A 98 -4.91 -13.49 0.19
N THR A 99 -6.00 -13.67 -0.57
CA THR A 99 -7.04 -14.67 -0.30
C THR A 99 -6.45 -16.07 -0.21
N ASN A 100 -5.56 -16.42 -1.15
CA ASN A 100 -4.89 -17.72 -1.17
C ASN A 100 -3.97 -17.91 0.04
N VAL A 101 -3.19 -16.90 0.40
CA VAL A 101 -2.31 -16.95 1.58
C VAL A 101 -3.12 -17.14 2.85
N LEU A 102 -4.16 -16.33 3.06
CA LEU A 102 -5.04 -16.43 4.23
C LEU A 102 -5.73 -17.79 4.32
N SER A 103 -6.25 -18.31 3.20
CA SER A 103 -6.87 -19.64 3.15
C SER A 103 -5.89 -20.76 3.50
N GLN A 104 -4.64 -20.67 3.03
CA GLN A 104 -3.58 -21.65 3.36
C GLN A 104 -3.20 -21.62 4.83
N LEU A 105 -3.39 -20.48 5.50
CA LEU A 105 -3.21 -20.33 6.94
C LEU A 105 -4.39 -20.88 7.76
N GLY A 106 -5.45 -21.33 7.10
CA GLY A 106 -6.68 -21.78 7.75
C GLY A 106 -7.58 -20.65 8.21
N GLU A 107 -7.28 -19.41 7.81
CA GLU A 107 -8.09 -18.24 8.10
C GLU A 107 -9.26 -18.13 7.11
N THR A 108 -10.32 -17.46 7.54
CA THR A 108 -11.39 -17.05 6.62
C THR A 108 -11.03 -15.68 6.03
N PRO A 109 -10.71 -15.59 4.73
CA PRO A 109 -10.28 -14.32 4.15
C PRO A 109 -11.38 -13.26 4.23
N ALA A 110 -10.99 -12.01 4.49
CA ALA A 110 -11.89 -10.86 4.36
C ALA A 110 -12.60 -10.89 2.99
N GLN A 111 -13.88 -10.53 2.97
CA GLN A 111 -14.69 -10.55 1.75
C GLN A 111 -14.90 -9.13 1.25
N ALA A 112 -15.03 -8.98 -0.07
CA ALA A 112 -15.49 -7.73 -0.66
C ALA A 112 -16.87 -7.34 -0.08
N GLN A 113 -17.08 -6.03 0.12
CA GLN A 113 -18.40 -5.53 0.49
C GLN A 113 -19.35 -5.57 -0.72
N GLU A 114 -20.65 -5.73 -0.47
CA GLU A 114 -21.68 -5.65 -1.53
C GLU A 114 -21.72 -4.25 -2.17
N SER A 115 -21.37 -3.22 -1.40
CA SER A 115 -21.36 -1.83 -1.84
C SER A 115 -20.33 -1.01 -1.05
N TYR A 116 -19.75 -0.02 -1.71
CA TYR A 116 -18.84 0.97 -1.12
C TYR A 116 -19.43 2.37 -1.33
N ASN A 117 -19.21 3.29 -0.39
CA ASN A 117 -19.66 4.67 -0.45
C ASN A 117 -18.67 5.55 -1.23
N PHE A 118 -18.35 5.17 -2.46
CA PHE A 118 -17.49 6.00 -3.31
C PHE A 118 -18.16 7.34 -3.63
N PRO A 119 -17.37 8.42 -3.76
CA PRO A 119 -17.88 9.66 -4.36
C PRO A 119 -18.28 9.41 -5.83
N PRO A 120 -19.11 10.29 -6.42
CA PRO A 120 -19.45 10.16 -7.83
C PRO A 120 -18.22 10.28 -8.72
N PHE A 121 -18.03 9.30 -9.62
CA PHE A 121 -17.02 9.31 -10.67
C PHE A 121 -17.59 9.94 -11.94
N ASP A 122 -18.00 11.20 -11.87
CA ASP A 122 -18.76 11.89 -12.93
C ASP A 122 -17.90 12.70 -13.91
N SER A 123 -16.59 12.74 -13.68
CA SER A 123 -15.62 13.46 -14.49
C SER A 123 -14.25 12.78 -14.45
N ARG A 124 -13.43 13.05 -15.47
CA ARG A 124 -12.04 12.58 -15.53
C ARG A 124 -11.26 13.03 -14.30
N GLU A 125 -11.46 14.28 -13.87
CA GLU A 125 -10.80 14.87 -12.71
C GLU A 125 -11.24 14.21 -11.40
N ALA A 126 -12.53 13.90 -11.24
CA ALA A 126 -13.02 13.16 -10.08
C ALA A 126 -12.42 11.75 -10.01
N ILE A 127 -12.36 11.05 -11.16
CA ILE A 127 -11.77 9.70 -11.26
C ILE A 127 -10.29 9.72 -10.89
N LEU A 128 -9.47 10.51 -11.59
CA LEU A 128 -8.03 10.55 -11.37
C LEU A 128 -7.68 11.14 -9.99
N GLY A 129 -8.47 12.10 -9.51
CA GLY A 129 -8.30 12.68 -8.17
C GLY A 129 -8.55 11.66 -7.07
N PHE A 130 -9.59 10.83 -7.19
CA PHE A 130 -9.85 9.77 -6.21
C PHE A 130 -8.82 8.64 -6.31
N ALA A 131 -8.50 8.17 -7.52
CA ALA A 131 -7.50 7.13 -7.74
C ALA A 131 -6.14 7.53 -7.12
N LYS A 132 -5.75 8.81 -7.28
CA LYS A 132 -4.53 9.33 -6.66
C LYS A 132 -4.55 9.16 -5.13
N VAL A 133 -5.67 9.52 -4.50
CA VAL A 133 -5.80 9.45 -3.03
C VAL A 133 -5.79 7.99 -2.56
N ALA A 134 -6.51 7.10 -3.25
CA ALA A 134 -6.56 5.69 -2.93
C ALA A 134 -5.15 5.06 -2.97
N GLU A 135 -4.43 5.30 -4.06
CA GLU A 135 -3.10 4.74 -4.29
C GLU A 135 -2.05 5.28 -3.31
N ASP A 136 -2.08 6.59 -3.01
CA ASP A 136 -1.24 7.16 -1.96
C ASP A 136 -1.53 6.52 -0.58
N VAL A 137 -2.79 6.16 -0.32
CA VAL A 137 -3.21 5.47 0.91
C VAL A 137 -2.73 4.02 0.90
N GLY A 138 -2.89 3.28 -0.19
CA GLY A 138 -2.39 1.92 -0.34
C GLY A 138 -0.87 1.84 -0.12
N VAL A 139 -0.10 2.68 -0.81
CA VAL A 139 1.36 2.73 -0.63
C VAL A 139 1.73 3.09 0.82
N GLY A 140 1.05 4.08 1.41
CA GLY A 140 1.28 4.49 2.80
C GLY A 140 0.94 3.40 3.81
N ALA A 141 -0.13 2.64 3.58
CA ALA A 141 -0.58 1.53 4.41
C ALA A 141 0.44 0.38 4.39
N TYR A 142 0.85 -0.07 3.21
CA TYR A 142 1.90 -1.10 3.08
C TYR A 142 3.23 -0.66 3.73
N GLN A 143 3.63 0.60 3.49
CA GLN A 143 4.85 1.16 4.07
C GLN A 143 4.76 1.30 5.60
N GLY A 144 3.57 1.54 6.17
CA GLY A 144 3.33 1.54 7.61
C GLY A 144 3.32 0.13 8.21
N ALA A 145 2.70 -0.82 7.54
CA ALA A 145 2.62 -2.22 7.96
C ALA A 145 3.97 -2.94 7.94
N ALA A 146 4.88 -2.57 7.02
CA ALA A 146 6.15 -3.26 6.80
C ALA A 146 7.01 -3.47 8.06
N ALA A 147 6.94 -2.55 9.04
CA ALA A 147 7.69 -2.67 10.29
C ALA A 147 7.11 -3.71 11.26
N PHE A 148 5.84 -4.07 11.10
CA PHE A 148 5.10 -4.99 11.97
C PHE A 148 4.99 -6.40 11.40
N ILE A 149 5.34 -6.60 10.12
CA ILE A 149 5.34 -7.94 9.51
C ILE A 149 6.54 -8.75 10.04
N GLU A 150 6.24 -9.79 10.81
CA GLU A 150 7.24 -10.67 11.40
C GLU A 150 7.77 -11.68 10.38
N ASN A 151 6.87 -12.34 9.64
CA ASN A 151 7.21 -13.35 8.65
C ASN A 151 7.86 -12.72 7.41
N LYS A 152 9.07 -13.19 7.09
CA LYS A 152 9.87 -12.63 6.00
C LYS A 152 9.33 -12.95 4.61
N ALA A 153 8.59 -14.04 4.44
CA ALA A 153 7.89 -14.33 3.19
C ALA A 153 6.76 -13.32 2.96
N TYR A 154 5.98 -13.00 3.99
CA TYR A 154 4.91 -12.00 3.89
C TYR A 154 5.46 -10.60 3.69
N LEU A 155 6.56 -10.25 4.38
CA LEU A 155 7.24 -8.98 4.16
C LEU A 155 7.77 -8.86 2.73
N ALA A 156 8.29 -9.95 2.15
CA ALA A 156 8.75 -9.96 0.76
C ALA A 156 7.57 -9.81 -0.22
N ALA A 157 6.44 -10.49 0.05
CA ALA A 157 5.22 -10.37 -0.76
C ALA A 157 4.63 -8.96 -0.69
N ALA A 158 4.45 -8.40 0.50
CA ALA A 158 4.02 -7.02 0.71
C ALA A 158 4.98 -6.01 0.03
N GLY A 159 6.29 -6.27 0.12
CA GLY A 159 7.30 -5.51 -0.60
C GLY A 159 7.16 -5.58 -2.12
N SER A 160 6.65 -6.67 -2.68
CA SER A 160 6.37 -6.79 -4.11
C SER A 160 5.13 -5.98 -4.51
N ILE A 161 4.05 -6.05 -3.72
CA ILE A 161 2.79 -5.35 -4.00
C ILE A 161 2.99 -3.83 -3.90
N VAL A 162 3.59 -3.33 -2.82
CA VAL A 162 3.80 -1.88 -2.63
C VAL A 162 4.64 -1.23 -3.74
N GLN A 163 5.52 -1.99 -4.41
CA GLN A 163 6.28 -1.50 -5.56
C GLN A 163 5.40 -1.32 -6.81
N VAL A 164 4.34 -2.12 -6.95
CA VAL A 164 3.33 -2.01 -8.01
C VAL A 164 2.42 -0.82 -7.70
N GLU A 165 1.88 -0.72 -6.48
CA GLU A 165 1.08 0.44 -6.02
C GLU A 165 1.83 1.77 -6.22
N ALA A 166 3.12 1.81 -5.86
CA ALA A 166 3.91 3.02 -6.05
C ALA A 166 4.05 3.43 -7.53
N ARG A 167 3.96 2.47 -8.46
CA ARG A 167 3.97 2.74 -9.91
C ARG A 167 2.60 3.19 -10.40
N HIS A 168 1.51 2.63 -9.87
CA HIS A 168 0.15 3.11 -10.14
C HIS A 168 0.04 4.58 -9.72
N ALA A 169 0.39 4.90 -8.47
CA ALA A 169 0.44 6.27 -7.94
C ALA A 169 1.26 7.21 -8.85
N ALA A 170 2.44 6.78 -9.30
CA ALA A 170 3.29 7.58 -10.19
C ALA A 170 2.65 7.82 -11.57
N ILE A 171 1.98 6.81 -12.13
CA ILE A 171 1.29 6.94 -13.42
C ILE A 171 0.07 7.85 -13.28
N ILE A 172 -0.72 7.73 -12.21
CA ILE A 172 -1.87 8.60 -11.96
C ILE A 172 -1.43 10.05 -11.80
N ASN A 173 -0.31 10.31 -11.13
CA ASN A 173 0.30 11.63 -11.09
C ASN A 173 0.62 12.15 -12.50
N LEU A 174 1.23 11.33 -13.37
CA LEU A 174 1.51 11.73 -14.76
C LEU A 174 0.23 12.03 -15.55
N LEU A 175 -0.80 11.18 -15.44
CA LEU A 175 -2.09 11.40 -16.08
C LEU A 175 -2.74 12.70 -15.58
N SER A 176 -2.51 13.06 -14.32
CA SER A 176 -3.00 14.29 -13.69
C SER A 176 -2.14 15.53 -13.96
N GLY A 177 -1.05 15.41 -14.72
CA GLY A 177 -0.11 16.51 -14.97
C GLY A 177 0.71 16.92 -13.73
N LEU A 178 0.82 16.04 -12.73
CA LEU A 178 1.59 16.23 -11.50
C LEU A 178 2.98 15.57 -11.62
N PRO A 179 3.94 15.95 -10.75
CA PRO A 179 5.21 15.25 -10.64
C PRO A 179 4.98 13.75 -10.31
N PRO A 180 5.54 12.81 -11.09
CA PRO A 180 5.33 11.37 -10.87
C PRO A 180 5.80 10.90 -9.49
N VAL A 181 6.89 11.49 -8.99
CA VAL A 181 7.49 11.20 -7.69
C VAL A 181 7.59 12.52 -6.92
N PRO A 182 6.53 12.92 -6.19
CA PRO A 182 6.43 14.26 -5.59
C PRO A 182 7.29 14.43 -4.32
N ALA A 183 7.75 13.34 -3.71
CA ALA A 183 8.56 13.34 -2.49
C ALA A 183 9.70 12.31 -2.57
N SER A 184 10.76 12.50 -1.79
CA SER A 184 11.90 11.57 -1.73
C SER A 184 11.61 10.27 -0.97
N THR A 185 10.52 10.23 -0.22
CA THR A 185 10.05 9.08 0.56
C THR A 185 8.54 9.09 0.64
N THR A 186 7.91 7.91 0.65
CA THR A 186 6.49 7.79 0.99
C THR A 186 6.32 7.79 2.51
N PRO A 187 5.44 8.63 3.09
CA PRO A 187 5.10 8.54 4.51
C PRO A 187 4.44 7.20 4.85
N SER A 188 4.86 6.59 5.96
CA SER A 188 4.12 5.47 6.56
C SER A 188 2.79 5.98 7.13
N LEU A 189 1.70 5.28 6.87
CA LEU A 189 0.41 5.52 7.53
C LEU A 189 0.19 4.51 8.65
N THR A 190 -0.35 4.99 9.77
CA THR A 190 -0.89 4.13 10.84
C THR A 190 -2.25 3.57 10.44
N ILE A 191 -2.68 2.47 11.10
CA ILE A 191 -4.02 1.91 10.87
C ILE A 191 -5.11 2.96 11.10
N ASP A 192 -4.98 3.80 12.13
CA ASP A 192 -5.94 4.88 12.41
C ASP A 192 -5.99 5.91 11.28
N GLU A 193 -4.85 6.27 10.70
CA GLU A 193 -4.80 7.19 9.55
C GLU A 193 -5.38 6.57 8.28
N VAL A 194 -5.17 5.27 8.05
CA VAL A 194 -5.81 4.55 6.95
C VAL A 194 -7.32 4.50 7.18
N ASN A 195 -7.77 4.04 8.35
CA ASN A 195 -9.19 3.96 8.73
C ASN A 195 -9.89 5.31 8.66
N ALA A 196 -9.24 6.40 9.06
CA ALA A 196 -9.81 7.74 8.93
C ALA A 196 -10.09 8.13 7.45
N LYS A 197 -9.36 7.55 6.50
CA LYS A 197 -9.53 7.80 5.06
C LYS A 197 -10.48 6.80 4.40
N VAL A 198 -10.39 5.52 4.77
CA VAL A 198 -11.19 4.45 4.13
C VAL A 198 -12.51 4.16 4.85
N GLY A 199 -12.62 4.46 6.14
CA GLY A 199 -13.82 4.23 6.95
C GLY A 199 -15.10 4.79 6.33
N PRO A 200 -15.13 6.08 5.90
CA PRO A 200 -16.29 6.65 5.22
C PRO A 200 -16.70 5.89 3.95
N ILE A 201 -15.71 5.35 3.20
CA ILE A 201 -15.93 4.56 1.99
C ILE A 201 -16.49 3.17 2.33
N LEU A 202 -16.05 2.60 3.45
CA LEU A 202 -16.52 1.31 3.97
C LEU A 202 -17.86 1.40 4.74
N GLY A 203 -18.40 2.60 4.94
CA GLY A 203 -19.62 2.84 5.71
C GLY A 203 -19.45 2.71 7.23
N GLN A 204 -18.24 2.99 7.74
CA GLN A 204 -17.86 2.89 9.15
C GLN A 204 -17.71 4.27 9.81
#